data_AF-A0A377NHK4-F1
#
_entry.id   AF-A0A377NHK4-F1
#
_cell.length_a   1.000
_cell.length_b   1.000
_cell.length_c   1.000
_cell.angle_alpha   90.00
_cell.angle_beta   90.00
_cell.angle_gamma   90.00
#
_symmetry.space_group_name_H-M   'P 1'
#
loop_
_entity.id
_entity.type
_entity.pdbx_description
1 polymer ?
#
loop_
_entity_poly.entity_id
_entity_poly.type
_entity_poly.pdbx_seq_one_letter_code
_entity_poly.pdbx_strand_id
1 'polypeptide(L)'
;MFKNMDGNKACILVTASLAFVLAMILLVFDKFTGSDFVLFMTTLVVMTLVIWCLPKISEFSIAGNTVKLKETLSEAEKITKDLKVLRRFSMKQFLNNMNIKGGNNHEVMRRFFNFISTYNELVNSKDLVDEFRFELIEITETLLMSCCNFVISSAFDLDIKETKDVRINMAYLEKLKKDHHDLKESEKASHPGIVNAGCFAELSIILDDFLENINNGEYVPVAHPSFNANYFNIPAFRMS
;
A
#
# COMPACT_ATOMS: atom_id res chain seq x y z
N MET A 1 11.92 35.75 38.67
CA MET A 1 10.53 36.00 38.23
C MET A 1 10.28 35.36 36.85
N PHE A 2 10.60 34.07 36.68
CA PHE A 2 10.42 33.33 35.40
C PHE A 2 10.05 31.85 35.63
N LYS A 3 9.45 31.54 36.78
CA LYS A 3 9.04 30.17 37.11
C LYS A 3 7.52 30.12 36.90
N ASN A 4 7.08 29.43 35.84
CA ASN A 4 5.70 29.26 35.34
C ASN A 4 5.24 30.19 34.20
N MET A 5 6.01 30.27 33.11
CA MET A 5 5.48 30.76 31.83
C MET A 5 5.38 29.59 30.86
N ASP A 6 4.17 29.28 30.35
CA ASP A 6 3.95 28.23 29.34
C ASP A 6 4.98 28.35 28.21
N GLY A 7 5.51 27.22 27.71
CA GLY A 7 6.55 27.21 26.67
C GLY A 7 6.20 28.07 25.44
N ASN A 8 4.93 28.14 25.06
CA ASN A 8 4.44 29.03 23.99
C ASN A 8 4.54 30.51 24.35
N LYS A 9 4.20 30.91 25.58
CA LYS A 9 4.29 32.31 26.04
C LYS A 9 5.75 32.76 26.11
N ALA A 10 6.65 31.88 26.54
CA ALA A 10 8.09 32.13 26.53
C ALA A 10 8.63 32.30 25.10
N CYS A 11 8.24 31.42 24.17
CA CYS A 11 8.64 31.50 22.77
C CYS A 11 8.17 32.82 22.13
N ILE A 12 6.91 33.21 22.31
CA ILE A 12 6.35 34.47 21.78
C ILE A 12 7.09 35.69 22.34
N LEU A 13 7.40 35.70 23.63
CA LEU A 13 8.10 36.82 24.26
C LEU A 13 9.56 36.93 23.77
N VAL A 14 10.22 35.80 23.54
CA VAL A 14 11.59 35.75 22.99
C VAL A 14 11.60 36.20 21.53
N THR A 15 10.66 35.75 20.70
CA THR A 15 10.61 36.16 19.28
C THR A 15 10.24 37.63 19.12
N ALA A 16 9.28 38.13 19.91
CA ALA A 16 8.89 39.55 19.89
C ALA A 16 10.04 40.46 20.36
N SER A 17 10.77 40.07 21.41
CA SER A 17 11.92 40.85 21.90
C SER A 17 13.09 40.85 20.91
N LEU A 18 13.38 39.72 20.25
CA LEU A 18 14.40 39.67 19.20
C LEU A 18 14.04 40.54 17.99
N ALA A 19 12.79 40.50 17.54
CA ALA A 19 12.32 41.31 16.43
C ALA A 19 12.29 42.82 16.76
N PHE A 20 12.02 43.19 18.02
CA PHE A 20 12.14 44.57 18.49
C PHE A 20 13.59 45.06 18.46
N VAL A 21 14.54 44.25 18.93
CA VAL A 21 15.97 44.57 18.90
C VAL A 21 16.46 44.73 17.45
N LEU A 22 16.02 43.84 16.54
CA LEU A 22 16.36 43.93 15.12
C LEU A 22 15.80 45.21 14.49
N ALA A 23 14.56 45.59 14.80
CA ALA A 23 13.96 46.84 14.31
C ALA A 23 14.71 48.08 14.81
N MET A 24 15.16 48.08 16.06
CA MET A 24 15.99 49.17 16.61
C MET A 24 17.35 49.26 15.91
N ILE A 25 18.00 48.13 15.65
CA ILE A 25 19.26 48.08 14.91
C ILE A 25 19.08 48.65 13.50
N LEU A 26 18.04 48.25 12.78
CA LEU A 26 17.75 48.74 11.42
C LEU A 26 17.44 50.23 11.37
N LEU A 27 16.83 50.78 12.43
CA LEU A 27 16.57 52.22 12.56
C LEU A 27 17.87 53.00 12.79
N VAL A 28 18.78 52.50 13.64
CA VAL A 28 20.07 53.16 13.92
C VAL A 28 21.01 53.17 12.71
N PHE A 29 20.91 52.16 11.83
CA PHE A 29 21.69 52.09 10.59
C PHE A 29 21.07 52.85 9.41
N ASP A 30 20.05 53.70 9.64
CA ASP A 30 19.30 54.46 8.61
C ASP A 30 18.75 53.57 7.47
N LYS A 31 18.53 52.28 7.74
CA LYS A 31 17.95 51.34 6.77
C LYS A 31 16.43 51.41 6.75
N PHE A 32 15.82 51.85 7.83
CA PHE A 32 14.38 52.13 7.93
C PHE A 32 14.14 53.63 8.06
N THR A 33 13.17 54.14 7.31
CA THR A 33 12.61 55.46 7.59
C THR A 33 11.74 55.38 8.85
N GLY A 34 11.53 56.52 9.53
CA GLY A 34 10.70 56.57 10.74
C GLY A 34 9.29 56.00 10.55
N SER A 35 8.71 56.13 9.35
CA SER A 35 7.42 55.52 8.99
C SER A 35 7.49 54.00 8.86
N ASP A 36 8.56 53.45 8.28
CA ASP A 36 8.73 52.00 8.10
C ASP A 36 8.86 51.29 9.45
N PHE A 37 9.54 51.93 10.40
CA PHE A 37 9.65 51.43 11.76
C PHE A 37 8.29 51.36 12.47
N VAL A 38 7.47 52.41 12.35
CA VAL A 38 6.12 52.44 12.95
C VAL A 38 5.22 51.38 12.33
N LEU A 39 5.29 51.19 11.01
CA LEU A 39 4.55 50.14 10.31
C LEU A 39 4.96 48.75 10.82
N PHE A 40 6.26 48.48 10.87
CA PHE A 40 6.81 47.21 11.35
C PHE A 40 6.39 46.89 12.78
N MET A 41 6.48 47.88 13.69
CA MET A 41 6.06 47.73 15.08
C MET A 41 4.56 47.48 15.20
N THR A 42 3.75 48.19 14.43
CA THR A 42 2.29 48.01 14.44
C THR A 42 1.90 46.61 13.97
N THR A 43 2.51 46.12 12.89
CA THR A 43 2.30 44.75 12.41
C THR A 43 2.73 43.71 13.43
N LEU A 44 3.88 43.91 14.09
CA LEU A 44 4.39 43.00 15.12
C LEU A 44 3.45 42.92 16.32
N VAL A 45 2.92 44.05 16.78
CA VAL A 45 1.93 44.11 17.88
C VAL A 45 0.63 43.40 17.50
N VAL A 46 0.10 43.66 16.31
CA VAL A 46 -1.13 43.01 15.82
C VAL A 46 -0.92 41.49 15.68
N MET A 47 0.20 41.05 15.12
CA MET A 47 0.51 39.63 14.96
C MET A 47 0.67 38.93 16.32
N THR A 48 1.33 39.59 17.28
CA THR A 48 1.50 39.07 18.65
C THR A 48 0.14 38.96 19.35
N LEU A 49 -0.75 39.94 19.17
CA LEU A 49 -2.12 39.89 19.69
C LEU A 49 -2.92 38.74 19.08
N VAL A 50 -2.83 38.53 17.77
CA VAL A 50 -3.53 37.42 17.08
C VAL A 50 -3.05 36.08 17.60
N ILE A 51 -1.74 35.86 17.70
CA ILE A 51 -1.16 34.61 18.20
C ILE A 51 -1.51 34.39 19.68
N TRP A 52 -1.55 35.44 20.48
CA TRP A 52 -1.92 35.36 21.89
C TRP A 52 -3.42 35.11 22.11
N CYS A 53 -4.27 35.62 21.21
CA CYS A 53 -5.71 35.37 21.22
C CYS A 53 -6.08 34.03 20.57
N LEU A 54 -5.27 33.45 19.69
CA LEU A 54 -5.51 32.14 19.06
C LEU A 54 -5.89 31.03 20.06
N PRO A 55 -5.15 30.82 21.17
CA PRO A 55 -5.52 29.82 22.18
C PRO A 55 -6.77 30.20 22.99
N LYS A 56 -7.11 31.50 23.09
CA LYS A 56 -8.37 31.95 23.74
C LYS A 56 -9.59 31.80 22.83
N ILE A 57 -9.40 31.96 21.51
CA ILE A 57 -10.43 31.77 20.48
C ILE A 57 -10.72 30.26 20.27
N SER A 58 -9.78 29.39 20.63
CA SER A 58 -10.00 27.94 20.72
C SER A 58 -11.03 27.53 21.78
N GLU A 59 -11.46 28.44 22.66
CA GLU A 59 -12.52 28.23 23.66
C GLU A 59 -13.69 29.18 23.38
N PHE A 60 -14.47 28.90 22.33
CA PHE A 60 -15.74 29.59 22.13
C PHE A 60 -16.79 29.05 23.09
N SER A 61 -17.10 29.82 24.13
CA SER A 61 -18.29 29.64 24.96
C SER A 61 -19.46 30.39 24.33
N ILE A 62 -20.41 29.66 23.75
CA ILE A 62 -21.75 30.17 23.47
C ILE A 62 -22.68 29.57 24.52
N ALA A 63 -23.31 30.43 25.32
CA ALA A 63 -24.38 30.08 26.25
C ALA A 63 -24.01 29.08 27.38
N GLY A 64 -22.81 29.18 27.95
CA GLY A 64 -22.54 28.61 29.28
C GLY A 64 -22.20 27.11 29.34
N ASN A 65 -21.94 26.46 28.20
CA ASN A 65 -21.39 25.11 28.18
C ASN A 65 -20.02 25.09 27.46
N THR A 66 -18.96 24.98 28.24
CA THR A 66 -17.56 25.02 27.78
C THR A 66 -17.14 23.63 27.30
N VAL A 67 -17.57 23.20 26.11
CA VAL A 67 -17.24 21.84 25.63
C VAL A 67 -17.11 21.79 24.11
N LYS A 68 -16.14 20.99 23.64
CA LYS A 68 -16.03 20.33 22.32
C LYS A 68 -15.28 21.05 21.18
N LEU A 69 -13.98 21.30 21.40
CA LEU A 69 -12.99 21.21 20.31
C LEU A 69 -11.97 20.09 20.59
N LYS A 70 -11.43 20.04 21.81
CA LYS A 70 -10.50 18.99 22.25
C LYS A 70 -11.16 17.61 22.34
N GLU A 71 -12.41 17.55 22.79
CA GLU A 71 -13.18 16.30 22.84
C GLU A 71 -13.50 15.80 21.43
N THR A 72 -13.90 16.69 20.53
CA THR A 72 -14.16 16.41 19.11
C THR A 72 -12.89 15.97 18.36
N LEU A 73 -11.74 16.59 18.66
CA LEU A 73 -10.43 16.17 18.13
C LEU A 73 -10.05 14.77 18.67
N SER A 74 -10.18 14.54 19.98
CA SER A 74 -9.92 13.24 20.60
C SER A 74 -10.83 12.14 20.06
N GLU A 75 -12.08 12.47 19.76
CA GLU A 75 -13.06 11.56 19.16
C GLU A 75 -12.70 11.26 17.70
N ALA A 76 -12.29 12.26 16.93
CA ALA A 76 -11.80 12.08 15.56
C ALA A 76 -10.51 11.24 15.51
N GLU A 77 -9.58 11.44 16.44
CA GLU A 77 -8.37 10.62 16.57
C GLU A 77 -8.71 9.16 16.90
N LYS A 78 -9.65 8.94 17.82
CA LYS A 78 -10.15 7.60 18.16
C LYS A 78 -10.80 6.92 16.96
N ILE A 79 -11.69 7.61 16.25
CA ILE A 79 -12.35 7.11 15.04
C ILE A 79 -11.31 6.76 13.96
N THR A 80 -10.30 7.60 13.78
CA THR A 80 -9.22 7.34 12.81
C THR A 80 -8.42 6.09 13.18
N LYS A 81 -8.14 5.89 14.47
CA LYS A 81 -7.47 4.69 14.96
C LYS A 81 -8.32 3.44 14.73
N ASP A 82 -9.61 3.50 15.05
CA ASP A 82 -10.54 2.39 14.86
C ASP A 82 -10.71 2.04 13.37
N LEU A 83 -10.76 3.05 12.49
CA LEU A 83 -10.77 2.88 11.04
C LEU A 83 -9.50 2.19 10.53
N LYS A 84 -8.32 2.54 11.05
CA LYS A 84 -7.07 1.85 10.70
C LYS A 84 -7.10 0.38 11.11
N VAL A 85 -7.60 0.08 12.31
CA VAL A 85 -7.74 -1.30 12.81
C VAL A 85 -8.73 -2.09 11.96
N LEU A 86 -9.89 -1.50 11.65
CA LEU A 86 -10.91 -2.13 10.82
C LEU A 86 -10.38 -2.42 9.41
N ARG A 87 -9.73 -1.43 8.78
CA ARG A 87 -9.07 -1.60 7.47
C ARG A 87 -8.08 -2.77 7.51
N ARG A 88 -7.26 -2.85 8.57
CA ARG A 88 -6.29 -3.92 8.74
C ARG A 88 -6.96 -5.29 8.85
N PHE A 89 -8.01 -5.38 9.66
CA PHE A 89 -8.77 -6.61 9.85
C PHE A 89 -9.45 -7.07 8.55
N SER A 90 -10.10 -6.16 7.83
CA SER A 90 -10.74 -6.45 6.55
C SER A 90 -9.75 -6.93 5.50
N MET A 91 -8.59 -6.27 5.39
CA MET A 91 -7.53 -6.69 4.47
C MET A 91 -6.99 -8.06 4.83
N LYS A 92 -6.71 -8.31 6.12
CA LYS A 92 -6.25 -9.62 6.58
C LYS A 92 -7.26 -10.73 6.28
N GLN A 93 -8.55 -10.46 6.49
CA GLN A 93 -9.61 -11.42 6.16
C GLN A 93 -9.67 -11.69 4.65
N PHE A 94 -9.54 -10.65 3.83
CA PHE A 94 -9.53 -10.79 2.37
C PHE A 94 -8.33 -11.61 1.88
N LEU A 95 -7.13 -11.29 2.37
CA LEU A 95 -5.89 -12.04 2.11
C LEU A 95 -6.04 -13.51 2.53
N ASN A 96 -6.56 -13.77 3.73
CA ASN A 96 -6.75 -15.12 4.24
C ASN A 96 -7.74 -15.96 3.39
N ASN A 97 -8.76 -15.34 2.81
CA ASN A 97 -9.66 -16.02 1.87
C ASN A 97 -8.97 -16.46 0.57
N MET A 98 -7.82 -15.87 0.23
CA MET A 98 -6.99 -16.30 -0.90
C MET A 98 -5.99 -17.40 -0.51
N ASN A 99 -5.66 -17.52 0.78
CA ASN A 99 -4.75 -18.53 1.34
C ASN A 99 -5.39 -19.92 1.51
N ILE A 100 -5.97 -20.44 0.43
CA ILE A 100 -6.59 -21.78 0.40
C ILE A 100 -5.63 -22.74 -0.32
N LYS A 101 -5.48 -23.97 0.18
CA LYS A 101 -4.67 -25.00 -0.49
C LYS A 101 -5.55 -25.82 -1.44
N GLY A 102 -5.07 -26.07 -2.66
CA GLY A 102 -5.77 -26.89 -3.64
C GLY A 102 -6.99 -26.20 -4.26
N GLY A 103 -7.85 -26.96 -4.93
CA GLY A 103 -8.98 -26.47 -5.74
C GLY A 103 -8.88 -26.96 -7.18
N ASN A 104 -9.90 -26.71 -8.01
CA ASN A 104 -9.82 -27.01 -9.45
C ASN A 104 -9.11 -25.89 -10.23
N ASN A 105 -8.83 -26.11 -11.52
CA ASN A 105 -8.11 -25.15 -12.36
C ASN A 105 -8.73 -23.74 -12.32
N HIS A 106 -10.05 -23.65 -12.38
CA HIS A 106 -10.78 -22.38 -12.39
C HIS A 106 -10.63 -21.62 -11.06
N GLU A 107 -10.71 -22.34 -9.94
CA GLU A 107 -10.57 -21.75 -8.60
C GLU A 107 -9.17 -21.21 -8.35
N VAL A 108 -8.15 -21.92 -8.81
CA VAL A 108 -6.75 -21.51 -8.70
C VAL A 108 -6.52 -20.28 -9.57
N MET A 109 -7.00 -20.29 -10.81
CA MET A 109 -6.86 -19.15 -11.71
C MET A 109 -7.64 -17.92 -11.22
N ARG A 110 -8.85 -18.09 -10.69
CA ARG A 110 -9.62 -17.00 -10.07
C ARG A 110 -8.86 -16.37 -8.91
N ARG A 111 -8.24 -17.18 -8.05
CA ARG A 111 -7.43 -16.67 -6.93
C ARG A 111 -6.19 -15.92 -7.42
N PHE A 112 -5.53 -16.41 -8.47
CA PHE A 112 -4.44 -15.70 -9.11
C PHE A 112 -4.85 -14.30 -9.61
N PHE A 113 -5.95 -14.20 -10.37
CA PHE A 113 -6.41 -12.90 -10.86
C PHE A 113 -6.84 -11.97 -9.73
N ASN A 114 -7.52 -12.49 -8.71
CA ASN A 114 -7.87 -11.71 -7.53
C ASN A 114 -6.61 -11.20 -6.81
N PHE A 115 -5.60 -12.05 -6.65
CA PHE A 115 -4.34 -11.68 -6.02
C PHE A 115 -3.63 -10.56 -6.78
N ILE A 116 -3.44 -10.68 -8.09
CA ILE A 116 -2.81 -9.65 -8.91
C ILE A 116 -3.59 -8.34 -8.85
N SER A 117 -4.92 -8.40 -8.99
CA SER A 117 -5.77 -7.20 -8.92
C SER A 117 -5.60 -6.48 -7.59
N THR A 118 -5.69 -7.22 -6.48
CA THR A 118 -5.56 -6.63 -5.15
C THR A 118 -4.15 -6.11 -4.88
N TYR A 119 -3.11 -6.84 -5.27
CA TYR A 119 -1.74 -6.38 -5.08
C TYR A 119 -1.43 -5.14 -5.93
N ASN A 120 -1.85 -5.11 -7.20
CA ASN A 120 -1.62 -3.95 -8.08
C ASN A 120 -2.36 -2.69 -7.61
N GLU A 121 -3.47 -2.83 -6.89
CA GLU A 121 -4.09 -1.72 -6.18
C GLU A 121 -3.27 -1.31 -4.94
N LEU A 122 -2.81 -2.30 -4.17
CA LEU A 122 -2.06 -2.11 -2.92
C LEU A 122 -0.68 -1.48 -3.13
N VAL A 123 -0.01 -1.80 -4.24
CA VAL A 123 1.39 -1.40 -4.53
C VAL A 123 1.59 0.12 -4.55
N ASN A 124 0.52 0.88 -4.80
CA ASN A 124 0.51 2.34 -4.73
C ASN A 124 0.73 2.89 -3.30
N SER A 125 0.57 2.04 -2.29
CA SER A 125 0.73 2.38 -0.87
C SER A 125 1.81 1.51 -0.23
N LYS A 126 3.07 1.96 -0.33
CA LYS A 126 4.25 1.25 0.21
C LYS A 126 4.06 0.81 1.67
N ASP A 127 3.57 1.70 2.53
CA ASP A 127 3.34 1.41 3.96
C ASP A 127 2.41 0.21 4.18
N LEU A 128 1.41 0.03 3.30
CA LEU A 128 0.47 -1.09 3.38
C LEU A 128 1.10 -2.38 2.84
N VAL A 129 1.88 -2.31 1.77
CA VAL A 129 2.62 -3.47 1.26
C VAL A 129 3.59 -3.98 2.32
N ASP A 130 4.32 -3.08 2.98
CA ASP A 130 5.20 -3.40 4.10
C ASP A 130 4.42 -4.03 5.27
N GLU A 131 3.24 -3.49 5.62
CA GLU A 131 2.39 -4.01 6.70
C GLU A 131 1.91 -5.45 6.46
N PHE A 132 1.62 -5.80 5.20
CA PHE A 132 1.08 -7.11 4.80
C PHE A 132 2.09 -8.01 4.09
N ARG A 133 3.38 -7.67 4.12
CA ARG A 133 4.43 -8.37 3.37
C ARG A 133 4.46 -9.87 3.65
N PHE A 134 4.34 -10.25 4.93
CA PHE A 134 4.36 -11.65 5.34
C PHE A 134 3.17 -12.42 4.76
N GLU A 135 1.95 -11.89 4.90
CA GLU A 135 0.74 -12.50 4.35
C GLU A 135 0.78 -12.60 2.82
N LEU A 136 1.31 -11.57 2.13
CA LEU A 136 1.47 -11.58 0.67
C LEU A 136 2.43 -12.69 0.22
N ILE A 137 3.54 -12.89 0.92
CA ILE A 137 4.49 -13.98 0.64
C ILE A 137 3.78 -15.33 0.82
N GLU A 138 3.14 -15.57 1.97
CA GLU A 138 2.49 -16.85 2.28
C GLU A 138 1.41 -17.24 1.26
N ILE A 139 0.59 -16.26 0.83
CA ILE A 139 -0.43 -16.47 -0.20
C ILE A 139 0.22 -16.79 -1.54
N THR A 140 1.29 -16.08 -1.89
CA THR A 140 1.97 -16.30 -3.17
C THR A 140 2.61 -17.67 -3.21
N GLU A 141 3.26 -18.12 -2.14
CA GLU A 141 3.84 -19.46 -2.04
C GLU A 141 2.76 -20.54 -2.19
N THR A 142 1.62 -20.37 -1.50
CA THR A 142 0.49 -21.30 -1.57
C THR A 142 -0.12 -21.36 -2.98
N LEU A 143 -0.27 -20.20 -3.62
CA LEU A 143 -0.81 -20.09 -4.96
C LEU A 143 0.17 -20.65 -6.01
N LEU A 144 1.46 -20.38 -5.86
CA LEU A 144 2.52 -20.88 -6.73
C LEU A 144 2.57 -22.41 -6.73
N MET A 145 2.54 -23.02 -5.54
CA MET A 145 2.49 -24.48 -5.44
C MET A 145 1.19 -25.05 -6.03
N SER A 146 0.07 -24.33 -5.88
CA SER A 146 -1.20 -24.71 -6.51
C SER A 146 -1.11 -24.68 -8.04
N CYS A 147 -0.46 -23.66 -8.63
CA CYS A 147 -0.21 -23.58 -10.07
C CYS A 147 0.71 -24.73 -10.55
N CYS A 148 1.81 -24.99 -9.84
CA CYS A 148 2.75 -26.04 -10.19
C CYS A 148 2.12 -27.44 -10.20
N ASN A 149 1.18 -27.72 -9.31
CA ASN A 149 0.46 -29.00 -9.30
C ASN A 149 -0.28 -29.26 -10.63
N PHE A 150 -0.82 -28.24 -11.28
CA PHE A 150 -1.48 -28.41 -12.58
C PHE A 150 -0.48 -28.66 -13.71
N VAL A 151 0.70 -28.06 -13.62
CA VAL A 151 1.82 -28.31 -14.56
C VAL A 151 2.30 -29.76 -14.44
N ILE A 152 2.47 -30.27 -13.22
CA ILE A 152 2.90 -31.67 -12.98
C ILE A 152 1.80 -32.66 -13.45
N SER A 153 0.53 -32.37 -13.15
CA SER A 153 -0.59 -33.26 -13.48
C SER A 153 -0.85 -33.41 -14.98
N SER A 154 -0.34 -32.50 -15.81
CA SER A 154 -0.57 -32.47 -17.26
C SER A 154 0.40 -33.37 -18.06
N ALA A 155 0.90 -34.44 -17.43
CA ALA A 155 1.77 -35.48 -17.98
C ALA A 155 3.26 -35.10 -18.16
N PHE A 156 3.76 -34.18 -17.33
CA PHE A 156 5.15 -33.76 -17.32
C PHE A 156 5.84 -34.21 -16.02
N ASP A 157 6.96 -34.91 -16.15
CA ASP A 157 7.74 -35.45 -15.01
C ASP A 157 8.58 -34.35 -14.35
N LEU A 158 7.89 -33.41 -13.70
CA LEU A 158 8.46 -32.28 -12.97
C LEU A 158 8.53 -32.60 -11.47
N ASP A 159 9.72 -32.50 -10.89
CA ASP A 159 9.92 -32.64 -9.44
C ASP A 159 9.92 -31.26 -8.76
N ILE A 160 8.74 -30.64 -8.65
CA ILE A 160 8.53 -29.41 -7.87
C ILE A 160 7.82 -29.78 -6.57
N LYS A 161 8.55 -29.79 -5.45
CA LYS A 161 8.01 -30.12 -4.13
C LYS A 161 7.86 -28.89 -3.25
N GLU A 162 8.73 -27.91 -3.44
CA GLU A 162 8.78 -26.65 -2.70
C GLU A 162 8.94 -25.45 -3.65
N THR A 163 8.68 -24.24 -3.16
CA THR A 163 8.77 -23.00 -3.94
C THR A 163 10.16 -22.76 -4.53
N LYS A 164 11.22 -23.14 -3.81
CA LYS A 164 12.61 -23.07 -4.28
C LYS A 164 12.88 -23.93 -5.53
N ASP A 165 12.11 -25.00 -5.73
CA ASP A 165 12.30 -25.91 -6.86
C ASP A 165 11.76 -25.30 -8.17
N VAL A 166 10.86 -24.31 -8.07
CA VAL A 166 10.29 -23.60 -9.23
C VAL A 166 11.40 -22.92 -10.03
N ARG A 167 12.29 -22.19 -9.35
CA ARG A 167 13.40 -21.48 -10.01
C ARG A 167 14.38 -22.44 -10.69
N ILE A 168 14.60 -23.61 -10.10
CA ILE A 168 15.45 -24.67 -10.70
C ILE A 168 14.82 -25.18 -12.00
N ASN A 169 13.49 -25.27 -12.04
CA ASN A 169 12.73 -25.72 -13.20
C ASN A 169 12.29 -24.58 -14.15
N MET A 170 12.79 -23.36 -13.96
CA MET A 170 12.39 -22.16 -14.73
C MET A 170 12.52 -22.36 -16.25
N ALA A 171 13.63 -22.94 -16.72
CA ALA A 171 13.84 -23.20 -18.14
C ALA A 171 12.77 -24.12 -18.74
N TYR A 172 12.23 -25.04 -17.93
CA TYR A 172 11.17 -25.95 -18.35
C TYR A 172 9.80 -25.26 -18.36
N LEU A 173 9.51 -24.43 -17.35
CA LEU A 173 8.30 -23.61 -17.32
C LEU A 173 8.22 -22.67 -18.53
N GLU A 174 9.33 -22.03 -18.88
CA GLU A 174 9.42 -21.18 -20.08
C GLU A 174 9.21 -21.99 -21.37
N LYS A 175 9.71 -23.23 -21.43
CA LYS A 175 9.44 -24.12 -22.55
C LYS A 175 7.94 -24.44 -22.66
N LEU A 176 7.28 -24.79 -21.56
CA LEU A 176 5.84 -25.09 -21.59
C LEU A 176 4.98 -23.89 -21.99
N LYS A 177 5.32 -22.71 -21.46
CA LYS A 177 4.72 -21.43 -21.87
C LYS A 177 4.89 -21.21 -23.37
N LYS A 178 6.09 -21.42 -23.89
CA LYS A 178 6.37 -21.32 -25.34
C LYS A 178 5.58 -22.34 -26.15
N ASP A 179 5.56 -23.61 -25.74
CA ASP A 179 4.81 -24.68 -26.41
C ASP A 179 3.30 -24.33 -26.51
N HIS A 180 2.75 -23.67 -25.49
CA HIS A 180 1.39 -23.11 -25.55
C HIS A 180 1.23 -21.98 -26.57
N HIS A 181 2.17 -21.03 -26.62
CA HIS A 181 2.10 -19.91 -27.56
C HIS A 181 2.33 -20.31 -29.02
N ASP A 182 3.14 -21.35 -29.25
CA ASP A 182 3.44 -21.87 -30.59
C ASP A 182 2.25 -22.67 -31.17
N LEU A 183 1.30 -23.13 -30.34
CA LEU A 183 0.06 -23.77 -30.78
C LEU A 183 -0.86 -22.79 -31.51
N LYS A 184 -1.30 -23.16 -32.72
CA LYS A 184 -2.32 -22.39 -33.43
C LYS A 184 -3.65 -22.47 -32.69
N GLU A 185 -4.46 -21.42 -32.80
CA GLU A 185 -5.76 -21.35 -32.14
C GLU A 185 -6.67 -22.55 -32.48
N SER A 186 -6.60 -23.05 -33.72
CA SER A 186 -7.32 -24.23 -34.20
C SER A 186 -6.87 -25.54 -33.54
N GLU A 187 -5.64 -25.60 -33.01
CA GLU A 187 -5.02 -26.80 -32.44
C GLU A 187 -5.19 -26.86 -30.91
N LYS A 188 -5.46 -25.72 -30.26
CA LYS A 188 -5.60 -25.62 -28.80
C LYS A 188 -6.73 -26.50 -28.25
N ALA A 189 -7.85 -26.59 -28.96
CA ALA A 189 -8.97 -27.45 -28.55
C ALA A 189 -8.63 -28.95 -28.55
N SER A 190 -7.68 -29.36 -29.40
CA SER A 190 -7.22 -30.75 -29.50
C SER A 190 -6.10 -31.09 -28.51
N HIS A 191 -5.47 -30.09 -27.89
CA HIS A 191 -4.36 -30.26 -26.96
C HIS A 191 -4.60 -29.55 -25.60
N PRO A 192 -5.70 -29.85 -24.89
CA PRO A 192 -6.04 -29.16 -23.64
C PRO A 192 -4.99 -29.33 -22.54
N GLY A 193 -4.23 -30.44 -22.54
CA GLY A 193 -3.13 -30.66 -21.61
C GLY A 193 -1.98 -29.66 -21.79
N ILE A 194 -1.54 -29.42 -23.03
CA ILE A 194 -0.47 -28.47 -23.36
C ILE A 194 -0.94 -27.04 -23.05
N VAL A 195 -2.20 -26.72 -23.38
CA VAL A 195 -2.78 -25.41 -23.07
C VAL A 195 -2.81 -25.16 -21.56
N ASN A 196 -3.33 -26.11 -20.78
CA ASN A 196 -3.37 -25.97 -19.33
C ASN A 196 -1.95 -25.85 -18.74
N ALA A 197 -1.02 -26.71 -19.16
CA ALA A 197 0.35 -26.71 -18.68
C ALA A 197 1.06 -25.38 -18.96
N GLY A 198 0.98 -24.87 -20.19
CA GLY A 198 1.64 -23.62 -20.56
C GLY A 198 1.04 -22.40 -19.86
N CYS A 199 -0.29 -22.35 -19.73
CA CYS A 199 -0.96 -21.30 -18.97
C CYS A 199 -0.52 -21.33 -17.48
N PHE A 200 -0.58 -22.49 -16.81
CA PHE A 200 -0.16 -22.59 -15.41
C PHE A 200 1.35 -22.39 -15.22
N ALA A 201 2.18 -22.73 -16.22
CA ALA A 201 3.60 -22.40 -16.22
C ALA A 201 3.81 -20.88 -16.27
N GLU A 202 3.08 -20.15 -17.12
CA GLU A 202 3.13 -18.68 -17.16
C GLU A 202 2.70 -18.07 -15.81
N LEU A 203 1.63 -18.58 -15.19
CA LEU A 203 1.21 -18.13 -13.86
C LEU A 203 2.31 -18.36 -12.80
N SER A 204 2.93 -19.55 -12.81
CA SER A 204 4.02 -19.88 -11.89
C SER A 204 5.23 -18.95 -12.05
N ILE A 205 5.61 -18.62 -13.29
CA ILE A 205 6.72 -17.68 -13.57
C ILE A 205 6.41 -16.31 -12.97
N ILE A 206 5.20 -15.78 -13.21
CA ILE A 206 4.78 -14.47 -12.70
C ILE A 206 4.81 -14.42 -11.16
N LEU A 207 4.36 -15.48 -10.49
CA LEU A 207 4.37 -15.55 -9.01
C LEU A 207 5.77 -15.71 -8.43
N ASP A 208 6.66 -16.43 -9.11
CA ASP A 208 8.07 -16.57 -8.70
C ASP A 208 8.82 -15.25 -8.83
N ASP A 209 8.60 -14.50 -9.92
CA ASP A 209 9.15 -13.15 -10.09
C ASP A 209 8.61 -12.17 -9.04
N PHE A 210 7.31 -12.26 -8.71
CA PHE A 210 6.74 -11.51 -7.59
C PHE A 210 7.44 -11.82 -6.27
N LEU A 211 7.65 -13.11 -5.97
CA LEU A 211 8.30 -13.54 -4.73
C LEU A 211 9.73 -13.01 -4.65
N GLU A 212 10.47 -12.99 -5.75
CA GLU A 212 11.80 -12.40 -5.81
C GLU A 212 11.76 -10.90 -5.52
N ASN A 213 10.88 -10.16 -6.20
CA ASN A 213 10.74 -8.72 -6.02
C ASN A 213 10.38 -8.35 -4.57
N ILE A 214 9.36 -8.98 -3.99
CA ILE A 214 8.93 -8.68 -2.61
C ILE A 214 9.99 -9.10 -1.57
N ASN A 215 10.77 -10.15 -1.84
CA ASN A 215 11.89 -10.57 -1.00
C ASN A 215 13.04 -9.56 -1.05
N ASN A 216 13.30 -8.95 -2.20
CA ASN A 216 14.29 -7.90 -2.40
C ASN A 216 13.81 -6.52 -1.92
N GLY A 217 12.55 -6.39 -1.49
CA GLY A 217 11.96 -5.11 -1.08
C GLY A 217 11.56 -4.20 -2.24
N GLU A 218 11.42 -4.79 -3.44
CA GLU A 218 10.97 -4.12 -4.64
C GLU A 218 9.45 -4.29 -4.81
N TYR A 219 8.72 -3.18 -4.77
CA TYR A 219 7.26 -3.16 -4.87
C TYR A 219 6.87 -2.61 -6.23
N VAL A 220 6.75 -3.52 -7.20
CA VAL A 220 6.41 -3.22 -8.59
C VAL A 220 5.11 -3.91 -8.99
N PRO A 221 4.25 -3.29 -9.81
CA PRO A 221 3.05 -3.95 -10.30
C PRO A 221 3.36 -5.28 -10.98
N VAL A 222 2.53 -6.29 -10.72
CA VAL A 222 2.64 -7.62 -11.32
C VAL A 222 1.97 -7.61 -12.69
N ALA A 223 2.65 -8.17 -13.68
CA ALA A 223 2.12 -8.29 -15.04
C ALA A 223 0.93 -9.26 -15.10
N HIS A 224 -0.03 -8.96 -15.96
CA HIS A 224 -1.10 -9.90 -16.30
C HIS A 224 -0.57 -10.97 -17.28
N PRO A 225 -1.06 -12.22 -17.18
CA PRO A 225 -0.70 -13.27 -18.12
C PRO A 225 -1.17 -12.91 -19.53
N SER A 226 -0.42 -13.38 -20.52
CA SER A 226 -0.62 -13.07 -21.94
C SER A 226 -1.64 -13.99 -22.63
N PHE A 227 -2.00 -15.13 -22.03
CA PHE A 227 -3.03 -16.03 -22.56
C PHE A 227 -4.46 -15.54 -22.31
N ASN A 228 -5.42 -16.03 -23.10
CA ASN A 228 -6.83 -15.72 -22.92
C ASN A 228 -7.46 -16.59 -21.82
N ALA A 229 -7.99 -15.96 -20.77
CA ALA A 229 -8.65 -16.67 -19.67
C ALA A 229 -9.85 -17.55 -20.11
N ASN A 230 -10.45 -17.27 -21.28
CA ASN A 230 -11.52 -18.10 -21.86
C ASN A 230 -11.08 -19.53 -22.20
N TYR A 231 -9.78 -19.81 -22.31
CA TYR A 231 -9.27 -21.18 -22.50
C TYR A 231 -9.63 -22.12 -21.35
N PHE A 232 -9.97 -21.56 -20.20
CA PHE A 232 -10.43 -22.30 -19.05
C PHE A 232 -11.94 -22.22 -18.86
N ASN A 233 -12.76 -21.71 -19.78
CA ASN A 233 -14.23 -21.75 -19.65
C ASN A 233 -14.85 -23.08 -20.13
N ILE A 234 -14.03 -24.10 -20.36
CA ILE A 234 -14.49 -25.45 -20.73
C ILE A 234 -14.56 -26.26 -19.43
N PRO A 235 -15.74 -26.76 -19.00
CA PRO A 235 -15.85 -27.51 -17.76
C PRO A 235 -14.91 -28.72 -17.83
N ALA A 236 -14.00 -28.80 -16.86
CA ALA A 236 -13.16 -29.95 -16.65
C ALA A 236 -14.06 -31.15 -16.30
N PHE A 237 -14.49 -31.88 -17.34
CA PHE A 237 -15.26 -33.11 -17.29
C PHE A 237 -16.63 -33.02 -16.57
N ARG A 238 -17.71 -33.24 -17.35
CA ARG A 238 -18.79 -34.09 -16.84
C ARG A 238 -18.17 -35.48 -16.65
N MET A 239 -17.80 -35.83 -15.42
CA MET A 239 -17.68 -37.25 -15.09
C MET A 239 -19.10 -37.81 -15.05
N SER A 240 -19.41 -38.66 -16.04
CA SER A 240 -20.45 -39.69 -15.93
C SER A 240 -20.04 -40.74 -14.91
#